data_AF-A0A920HLN8-F1
#
_entry.id   AF-A0A920HLN8-F1
#
_cell.length_a   1.000
_cell.length_b   1.000
_cell.length_c   1.000
_cell.angle_alpha   90.00
_cell.angle_beta   90.00
_cell.angle_gamma   90.00
#
_symmetry.space_group_name_H-M   'P 1'
#
loop_
_entity.id
_entity.type
_entity.pdbx_description
1 polymer ?
#
loop_
_entity_poly.entity_id
_entity_poly.type
_entity_poly.pdbx_seq_one_letter_code
_entity_poly.pdbx_strand_id
1 'polypeptide(L)' 'MTSKYRGGGHKKRYRIIDFKRDKFDVSAEVKSIEYDPNRTAFISLLE' A
#
# COMPACT_ATOMS: atom_id res chain seq x y z
N MET A 1 -4.76 28.87 3.68
CA MET A 1 -4.63 27.53 4.29
C MET A 1 -5.96 26.81 4.14
N THR A 2 -6.08 25.90 3.16
CA THR A 2 -7.34 25.21 2.82
C THR A 2 -7.65 24.01 3.72
N SER A 3 -6.63 23.46 4.40
CA SER A 3 -6.78 22.44 5.44
C SER A 3 -5.89 22.79 6.64
N LYS A 4 -6.47 22.82 7.84
CA LYS A 4 -5.74 23.00 9.10
C LYS A 4 -5.29 21.62 9.61
N TYR A 5 -4.24 21.54 10.43
CA TYR A 5 -3.72 20.28 11.03
C TYR A 5 -3.03 19.29 10.07
N ARG A 6 -2.66 19.73 8.85
CA ARG A 6 -1.82 18.95 7.93
C ARG A 6 -0.46 19.63 7.81
N GLY A 7 0.52 19.10 8.52
CA GLY A 7 1.88 19.64 8.56
C GLY A 7 2.76 18.83 9.51
N GLY A 8 4.05 18.71 9.20
CA GLY A 8 4.98 17.84 9.92
C GLY A 8 4.84 16.36 9.52
N GLY A 9 5.98 15.68 9.40
CA GLY A 9 6.04 14.25 9.08
C GLY A 9 7.37 13.82 8.47
N HIS A 10 7.69 12.53 8.60
CA HIS A 10 8.86 11.93 7.95
C HIS A 10 8.59 11.65 6.46
N LYS A 11 9.64 11.68 5.63
CA LYS A 11 9.57 11.32 4.21
C LYS A 11 9.18 9.85 4.07
N LYS A 12 8.08 9.57 3.37
CA LYS A 12 7.59 8.22 3.09
C LYS A 12 7.79 7.90 1.60
N ARG A 13 8.14 6.65 1.29
CA ARG A 13 8.17 6.15 -0.10
C ARG A 13 6.80 5.60 -0.45
N TYR A 14 6.36 5.79 -1.69
CA TYR A 14 5.10 5.23 -2.18
C TYR A 14 5.31 3.79 -2.64
N ARG A 15 4.37 2.91 -2.29
CA ARG A 15 4.32 1.53 -2.80
C ARG A 15 3.22 1.43 -3.86
N ILE A 16 3.60 0.94 -5.03
CA ILE A 16 2.66 0.71 -6.14
C ILE A 16 1.85 -0.54 -5.80
N ILE A 17 0.53 -0.39 -5.77
CA ILE A 17 -0.38 -1.48 -5.45
C ILE A 17 -1.39 -1.61 -6.55
N ASP A 18 -1.56 -2.85 -7.01
CA ASP A 18 -2.64 -3.21 -7.91
C ASP A 18 -3.94 -3.39 -7.11
N PHE A 19 -4.78 -2.36 -7.13
CA PHE A 19 -6.11 -2.40 -6.54
C PHE A 19 -7.16 -3.01 -7.47
N LYS A 20 -6.89 -3.03 -8.78
CA LYS A 20 -7.87 -3.51 -9.76
C LYS A 20 -7.92 -5.02 -9.78
N ARG A 21 -6.75 -5.68 -9.66
CA ARG A 21 -6.63 -7.15 -9.66
C ARG A 21 -7.37 -7.76 -10.84
N ASP A 22 -7.18 -7.18 -12.03
CA ASP A 22 -7.89 -7.57 -13.26
C ASP A 22 -7.44 -8.95 -13.82
N LYS A 23 -6.53 -9.64 -13.12
CA LYS A 23 -6.08 -11.01 -13.44
C LYS A 23 -6.99 -12.01 -12.73
N PHE A 24 -8.06 -12.40 -13.40
CA PHE A 24 -8.98 -13.43 -12.93
C PHE A 24 -8.41 -14.83 -13.24
N ASP A 25 -8.71 -15.81 -12.38
CA ASP A 25 -8.31 -17.23 -12.51
C ASP A 25 -6.80 -17.53 -12.46
N VAL A 26 -5.98 -16.59 -11.99
CA VAL A 26 -4.56 -16.83 -11.70
C VAL A 26 -4.37 -17.05 -10.20
N SER A 27 -3.86 -18.22 -9.81
CA SER A 27 -3.44 -18.47 -8.43
C SER A 27 -2.22 -17.63 -8.11
N ALA A 28 -2.26 -16.87 -7.02
CA ALA A 28 -1.12 -16.12 -6.51
C ALA A 28 -0.78 -16.58 -5.10
N GLU A 29 0.51 -16.73 -4.81
CA GLU A 29 0.99 -17.11 -3.48
C GLU A 29 1.45 -15.89 -2.69
N VAL A 30 1.20 -15.88 -1.38
CA VAL A 30 1.65 -14.79 -0.51
C VAL A 30 3.11 -15.03 -0.14
N LYS A 31 4.01 -14.17 -0.62
CA LYS A 31 5.44 -14.21 -0.27
C LYS A 31 5.74 -13.62 1.08
N SER A 32 5.21 -12.43 1.35
CA SER A 32 5.54 -11.65 2.55
C SER A 32 4.40 -10.72 2.93
N ILE A 33 4.36 -10.36 4.21
CA ILE A 33 3.44 -9.36 4.76
C ILE A 33 4.30 -8.18 5.23
N GLU A 34 4.03 -6.99 4.72
CA GLU A 34 4.79 -5.78 5.01
C GLU A 34 3.90 -4.65 5.54
N TYR A 35 4.52 -3.78 6.33
CA TYR A 35 3.91 -2.53 6.77
C TYR A 35 4.10 -1.42 5.72
N ASP A 36 3.01 -0.71 5.39
CA ASP A 36 3.04 0.46 4.52
C ASP A 36 2.75 1.78 5.23
N PRO A 37 3.72 2.71 5.38
CA PRO A 37 3.54 3.92 6.18
C PRO A 37 2.53 4.91 5.58
N ASN A 38 2.07 4.69 4.35
CA ASN A 38 1.06 5.52 3.69
C ASN A 38 -0.38 5.06 3.95
N ARG A 39 -0.57 3.95 4.68
CA ARG A 39 -1.89 3.40 5.02
C ARG A 39 -1.85 2.72 6.40
N THR A 40 -3.01 2.32 6.90
CA THR A 40 -3.13 1.61 8.18
C THR A 40 -3.06 0.09 8.02
N ALA A 41 -3.51 -0.44 6.88
CA ALA A 41 -3.54 -1.87 6.62
C ALA A 41 -2.15 -2.42 6.20
N PHE A 42 -1.86 -3.67 6.56
CA PHE A 42 -0.72 -4.39 6.01
C PHE A 42 -0.91 -4.68 4.52
N ILE A 43 0.19 -4.75 3.80
CA ILE A 43 0.22 -5.17 2.41
C ILE A 43 0.85 -6.55 2.33
N SER A 44 0.41 -7.34 1.35
CA SER A 44 1.02 -8.64 1.06
C SER A 44 1.65 -8.61 -0.32
N LEU A 45 2.88 -9.07 -0.42
CA LEU A 45 3.54 -9.31 -1.70
C LEU A 45 3.03 -10.63 -2.28
N LEU A 46 2.59 -10.61 -3.53
CA LEU A 46 2.07 -11.77 -4.25
C LEU A 46 3.06 -12.21 -5.34
N GLU A 47 3.28 -13.53 -5.49
CA GLU A 47 3.92 -14.15 -6.67
C GLU A 47 2.89 -14.66 -7.67
#